data_AF-A0A7V7N2U0-F1
#
_entry.id   AF-A0A7V7N2U0-F1
#
_cell.length_a   1.000
_cell.length_b   1.000
_cell.length_c   1.000
_cell.angle_alpha   90.00
_cell.angle_beta   90.00
_cell.angle_gamma   90.00
#
_symmetry.space_group_name_H-M   'P 1'
#
loop_
_entity.id
_entity.type
_entity.pdbx_description
1 polymer ?
#
loop_
_entity_poly.entity_id
_entity_poly.type
_entity_poly.pdbx_seq_one_letter_code
_entity_poly.pdbx_strand_id
1 'polypeptide(L)'
;MLIVTNRNINQDRFQNGVADEFAFGEQVNAKGPNEIRLAHAKKIKTGDNAGQWRIKLVKEPKNLTADNLPSKHEFAALRKRLHQANKNCVFFIHGYNQSFQKNLAQSLLIEQLYDVEVVAFSWPSNTGGFTIREYRDAKRTAQASVAALDATLMKLGAYHCGPFDREARESCDVKLSLMAY
;
A
#
# COMPACT_ATOMS: atom_id res chain seq x y z
N MET A 1 6.91 5.50 -1.24
CA MET A 1 5.92 4.61 -0.62
C MET A 1 5.80 3.21 -1.23
N LEU A 2 5.50 2.25 -0.37
CA LEU A 2 4.97 0.92 -0.71
C LEU A 2 3.44 0.98 -0.65
N ILE A 3 2.77 0.35 -1.60
CA ILE A 3 1.32 0.25 -1.68
C ILE A 3 0.90 -1.19 -1.46
N VAL A 4 -0.06 -1.38 -0.56
CA VAL A 4 -0.77 -2.63 -0.34
C VAL A 4 -2.22 -2.42 -0.78
N THR A 5 -2.76 -3.27 -1.65
CA THR A 5 -4.11 -3.03 -2.17
C THR A 5 -4.85 -4.30 -2.50
N ASN A 6 -6.16 -4.33 -2.20
CA ASN A 6 -7.08 -5.35 -2.69
C ASN A 6 -7.97 -4.84 -3.84
N ARG A 7 -7.59 -3.72 -4.47
CA ARG A 7 -8.24 -3.21 -5.69
C ARG A 7 -7.92 -4.12 -6.88
N ASN A 8 -8.82 -4.12 -7.85
CA ASN A 8 -8.58 -4.78 -9.13
C ASN A 8 -7.54 -4.02 -9.96
N ILE A 9 -6.77 -4.76 -10.76
CA ILE A 9 -5.79 -4.19 -11.71
C ILE A 9 -6.52 -3.78 -12.99
N ASN A 10 -6.21 -2.59 -13.51
CA ASN A 10 -6.54 -2.22 -14.89
C ASN A 10 -5.40 -2.69 -15.81
N GLN A 11 -5.51 -3.92 -16.33
CA GLN A 11 -4.40 -4.61 -17.00
C GLN A 11 -3.87 -3.87 -18.23
N ASP A 12 -4.75 -3.20 -18.95
CA ASP A 12 -4.47 -2.35 -20.12
C ASP A 12 -3.54 -1.17 -19.79
N ARG A 13 -3.50 -0.73 -18.52
CA ARG A 13 -2.63 0.36 -18.05
C ARG A 13 -1.20 -0.11 -17.76
N PHE A 14 -0.98 -1.42 -17.62
CA PHE A 14 0.35 -1.96 -17.30
C PHE A 14 1.14 -2.31 -18.55
N GLN A 15 2.29 -1.66 -18.69
CA GLN A 15 3.30 -1.98 -19.69
C GLN A 15 4.56 -2.46 -18.98
N ASN A 16 4.97 -3.72 -19.23
CA ASN A 16 6.13 -4.35 -18.58
C ASN A 16 6.10 -4.30 -17.03
N GLY A 17 4.91 -4.39 -16.43
CA GLY A 17 4.71 -4.34 -14.98
C GLY A 17 4.77 -2.93 -14.38
N VAL A 18 4.72 -1.89 -15.22
CA VAL A 18 4.70 -0.48 -14.83
C VAL A 18 3.44 0.19 -15.38
N ALA A 19 2.78 1.01 -14.58
CA ALA A 19 1.58 1.78 -14.93
C ALA A 19 1.64 3.19 -14.34
N ASP A 20 0.64 4.00 -14.67
CA ASP A 20 0.40 5.35 -14.14
C ASP A 20 -0.52 5.30 -12.90
N GLU A 21 -1.00 6.47 -12.43
CA GLU A 21 -1.95 6.57 -11.32
C GLU A 21 -3.33 5.91 -11.54
N PHE A 22 -3.59 5.37 -12.73
CA PHE A 22 -4.82 4.63 -13.04
C PHE A 22 -4.59 3.11 -13.06
N ALA A 23 -3.46 2.65 -12.52
CA ALA A 23 -3.09 1.23 -12.38
C ALA A 23 -4.18 0.36 -11.72
N PHE A 24 -4.87 0.89 -10.71
CA PHE A 24 -5.86 0.15 -9.95
C PHE A 24 -7.24 0.79 -10.06
N GLY A 25 -8.25 -0.06 -10.25
CA GLY A 25 -9.64 0.35 -10.40
C GLY A 25 -10.36 0.58 -9.07
N GLU A 26 -11.68 0.78 -9.21
CA GLU A 26 -12.60 1.07 -8.09
C GLU A 26 -13.41 -0.14 -7.63
N GLN A 27 -13.06 -1.32 -8.13
CA GLN A 27 -13.65 -2.59 -7.70
C GLN A 27 -12.64 -3.41 -6.91
N VAL A 28 -13.14 -4.28 -6.03
CA VAL A 28 -12.30 -5.28 -5.37
C VAL A 28 -11.67 -6.20 -6.40
N ASN A 29 -10.56 -6.80 -6.04
CA ASN A 29 -9.88 -7.80 -6.85
C ASN A 29 -10.86 -8.89 -7.32
N ALA A 30 -10.83 -9.21 -8.61
CA ALA A 30 -11.74 -10.18 -9.23
C ALA A 30 -11.64 -11.60 -8.63
N LYS A 31 -10.51 -11.93 -8.00
CA LYS A 31 -10.31 -13.19 -7.26
C LYS A 31 -10.89 -13.18 -5.84
N GLY A 32 -11.36 -12.03 -5.36
CA GLY A 32 -11.95 -11.84 -4.04
C GLY A 32 -11.29 -10.70 -3.25
N PRO A 33 -11.98 -10.13 -2.25
CA PRO A 33 -11.51 -8.96 -1.51
C PRO A 33 -10.31 -9.25 -0.59
N ASN A 34 -10.00 -10.52 -0.33
CA ASN A 34 -8.85 -10.97 0.46
C ASN A 34 -7.55 -11.05 -0.35
N GLU A 35 -7.65 -10.90 -1.66
CA GLU A 35 -6.52 -11.04 -2.57
C GLU A 35 -5.78 -9.70 -2.67
N ILE A 36 -4.62 -9.66 -2.02
CA ILE A 36 -3.79 -8.46 -1.86
C ILE A 36 -2.71 -8.42 -2.94
N ARG A 37 -2.37 -7.22 -3.38
CA ARG A 37 -1.25 -6.91 -4.26
C ARG A 37 -0.33 -5.90 -3.63
N LEU A 38 0.94 -5.98 -3.98
CA LEU A 38 1.97 -5.03 -3.59
C LEU A 38 2.45 -4.26 -4.81
N ALA A 39 2.65 -2.95 -4.65
CA ALA A 39 3.23 -2.11 -5.69
C ALA A 39 4.10 -1.01 -5.08
N HIS A 40 5.11 -0.57 -5.82
CA HIS A 40 5.84 0.65 -5.49
C HIS A 40 5.26 1.82 -6.26
N ALA A 41 5.02 2.92 -5.56
CA ALA A 41 4.62 4.17 -6.19
C ALA A 41 5.72 5.23 -6.00
N LYS A 42 6.08 5.88 -7.10
CA LYS A 42 7.00 7.02 -7.11
C LYS A 42 6.48 8.08 -8.07
N LYS A 43 6.46 9.34 -7.61
CA LYS A 43 6.19 10.48 -8.49
C LYS A 43 7.52 10.95 -9.10
N ILE A 44 7.61 10.93 -10.43
CA ILE A 44 8.81 11.30 -11.18
C ILE A 44 8.59 12.69 -11.77
N LYS A 45 9.44 13.65 -11.39
CA LYS A 45 9.46 14.97 -12.02
C LYS A 45 10.18 14.88 -13.36
N THR A 46 9.63 15.50 -14.39
CA THR A 46 10.22 15.61 -15.73
C THR A 46 10.24 17.08 -16.12
N GLY A 47 11.38 17.75 -15.91
CA GLY A 47 11.50 19.20 -16.11
C GLY A 47 10.53 19.99 -15.21
N ASP A 48 9.94 21.04 -15.78
CA ASP A 48 9.01 21.94 -15.09
C ASP A 48 7.56 21.42 -15.01
N ASN A 49 7.28 20.24 -15.57
CA ASN A 49 5.94 19.67 -15.60
C ASN A 49 5.53 19.10 -14.23
N ALA A 50 4.21 19.05 -14.01
CA ALA A 50 3.63 18.28 -12.91
C ALA A 50 4.14 16.83 -12.98
N GLY A 51 4.82 16.38 -11.92
CA GLY A 51 5.44 15.05 -11.92
C GLY A 51 4.43 13.93 -12.18
N GLN A 52 4.84 12.91 -12.92
CA GLN A 52 4.01 11.77 -13.32
C GLN A 52 4.17 10.61 -12.34
N TRP A 53 3.09 9.87 -12.10
CA TRP A 53 3.16 8.68 -11.27
C TRP A 53 3.74 7.51 -12.04
N ARG A 54 4.67 6.80 -11.39
CA ARG A 54 5.16 5.50 -11.82
C ARG A 54 4.79 4.47 -10.77
N ILE A 55 3.92 3.55 -11.13
CA ILE A 55 3.42 2.46 -10.29
C ILE A 55 4.02 1.15 -10.81
N LYS A 56 4.85 0.50 -10.01
CA LYS A 56 5.50 -0.77 -10.37
C LYS A 56 4.90 -1.89 -9.54
N LEU A 57 4.24 -2.85 -10.18
CA LEU A 57 3.69 -4.02 -9.50
C LEU A 57 4.84 -4.91 -9.00
N VAL A 58 4.74 -5.37 -7.75
CA VAL A 58 5.67 -6.36 -7.22
C VAL A 58 5.36 -7.70 -7.88
N LYS A 59 6.38 -8.32 -8.48
CA LYS A 59 6.21 -9.59 -9.19
C LYS A 59 6.04 -10.73 -8.20
N GLU A 60 5.03 -11.56 -8.43
CA GLU A 60 4.84 -12.80 -7.68
C GLU A 60 5.58 -13.95 -8.39
N PRO A 61 6.32 -14.79 -7.66
CA PRO A 61 6.92 -15.99 -8.24
C PRO A 61 5.82 -16.98 -8.64
N LYS A 62 6.07 -17.78 -9.68
CA LYS A 62 5.12 -18.82 -10.12
C LYS A 62 4.83 -19.86 -9.02
N ASN A 63 5.86 -20.21 -8.26
CA ASN A 63 5.77 -21.15 -7.14
C ASN A 63 6.12 -20.40 -5.86
N LEU A 64 5.12 -20.20 -5.00
CA LEU A 64 5.32 -19.57 -3.70
C LEU A 64 5.86 -20.58 -2.69
N THR A 65 6.88 -20.16 -1.95
CA THR A 65 7.47 -20.87 -0.81
C THR A 65 7.56 -19.89 0.37
N ALA A 66 7.79 -20.41 1.57
CA ALA A 66 7.97 -19.56 2.77
C ALA A 66 9.14 -18.57 2.65
N ASP A 67 10.14 -18.88 1.80
CA ASP A 67 11.33 -18.07 1.63
C ASP A 67 11.20 -17.02 0.53
N ASN A 68 10.29 -17.22 -0.43
CA ASN A 68 10.16 -16.32 -1.57
C ASN A 68 8.91 -15.42 -1.55
N LEU A 69 8.22 -15.36 -0.40
CA LEU A 69 7.03 -14.53 -0.23
C LEU A 69 7.34 -13.06 -0.56
N PRO A 70 6.68 -12.45 -1.57
CA PRO A 70 6.94 -11.06 -1.95
C PRO A 70 6.75 -10.09 -0.78
N SER A 71 5.71 -10.29 0.03
CA SER A 71 5.47 -9.50 1.25
C SER A 71 6.64 -9.51 2.25
N LYS A 72 7.32 -10.66 2.41
CA LYS A 72 8.46 -10.80 3.32
C LYS A 72 9.64 -9.98 2.80
N HIS A 73 9.93 -10.09 1.50
CA HIS A 73 10.98 -9.29 0.85
C HIS A 73 10.69 -7.79 0.91
N GLU A 74 9.47 -7.37 0.59
CA GLU A 74 9.12 -5.95 0.53
C GLU A 74 9.14 -5.28 1.90
N PHE A 75 8.62 -5.93 2.94
CA PHE A 75 8.67 -5.39 4.30
C PHE A 75 10.08 -5.42 4.90
N ALA A 76 10.89 -6.45 4.59
CA ALA A 76 12.30 -6.46 4.97
C ALA A 76 13.09 -5.33 4.29
N ALA A 77 12.85 -5.10 3.00
CA ALA A 77 13.45 -4.01 2.24
C ALA A 77 13.01 -2.64 2.76
N LEU A 78 11.72 -2.48 3.10
CA LEU A 78 11.20 -1.28 3.77
C LEU A 78 11.93 -1.01 5.08
N ARG A 79 11.99 -2.00 5.98
CA ARG A 79 12.69 -1.86 7.26
C ARG A 79 14.14 -1.42 7.06
N LYS A 80 14.85 -2.06 6.13
CA LYS A 80 16.24 -1.69 5.79
C LYS A 80 16.35 -0.23 5.34
N ARG A 81 15.46 0.24 4.46
CA ARG A 81 15.45 1.64 4.01
C ARG A 81 15.18 2.62 5.15
N LEU A 82 14.20 2.32 6.01
CA LEU A 82 13.86 3.15 7.17
C LEU A 82 15.07 3.34 8.10
N HIS A 83 15.79 2.26 8.43
CA HIS A 83 17.01 2.35 9.22
C HIS A 83 18.11 3.14 8.53
N GLN A 84 18.37 2.85 7.25
CA GLN A 84 19.45 3.52 6.51
C GLN A 84 19.20 5.02 6.32
N ALA A 85 17.94 5.41 6.18
CA ALA A 85 17.53 6.80 6.02
C ALA A 85 17.24 7.51 7.36
N ASN A 86 17.30 6.79 8.49
CA ASN A 86 16.85 7.26 9.80
C ASN A 86 15.43 7.87 9.77
N LYS A 87 14.49 7.17 9.09
CA LYS A 87 13.12 7.64 8.88
C LYS A 87 12.10 6.79 9.64
N ASN A 88 11.05 7.45 10.10
CA ASN A 88 9.85 6.78 10.61
C ASN A 88 8.91 6.38 9.48
N CYS A 89 7.95 5.51 9.78
CA CYS A 89 6.99 5.00 8.83
C CYS A 89 5.56 5.25 9.30
N VAL A 90 4.69 5.65 8.37
CA VAL A 90 3.24 5.71 8.58
C VAL A 90 2.57 4.61 7.76
N PHE A 91 1.81 3.75 8.43
CA PHE A 91 0.85 2.87 7.77
C PHE A 91 -0.46 3.66 7.58
N PHE A 92 -0.73 4.07 6.35
CA PHE A 92 -1.84 4.95 6.00
C PHE A 92 -3.01 4.16 5.42
N ILE A 93 -4.20 4.35 6.01
CA ILE A 93 -5.46 3.78 5.54
C ILE A 93 -6.39 4.94 5.22
N HIS A 94 -6.81 5.05 3.97
CA HIS A 94 -7.72 6.10 3.57
C HIS A 94 -9.19 5.75 3.90
N GLY A 95 -10.03 6.78 4.01
CA GLY A 95 -11.46 6.65 4.25
C GLY A 95 -12.32 6.54 2.98
N TYR A 96 -13.58 6.97 3.10
CA TYR A 96 -14.59 6.98 2.02
C TYR A 96 -14.23 7.94 0.86
N ASN A 97 -14.73 7.63 -0.34
CA ASN A 97 -14.64 8.46 -1.55
C ASN A 97 -13.21 8.76 -2.03
N GLN A 98 -12.35 7.74 -1.97
CA GLN A 98 -10.94 7.85 -2.39
C GLN A 98 -10.67 6.96 -3.59
N SER A 99 -10.29 7.59 -4.70
CA SER A 99 -9.71 6.89 -5.85
C SER A 99 -8.27 6.47 -5.55
N PHE A 100 -7.73 5.56 -6.35
CA PHE A 100 -6.33 5.17 -6.23
C PHE A 100 -5.39 6.38 -6.35
N GLN A 101 -5.61 7.25 -7.34
CA GLN A 101 -4.85 8.48 -7.55
C GLN A 101 -4.90 9.44 -6.35
N LYS A 102 -6.08 9.65 -5.74
CA LYS A 102 -6.22 10.52 -4.56
C LYS A 102 -5.44 9.96 -3.38
N ASN A 103 -5.50 8.65 -3.16
CA ASN A 103 -4.74 7.98 -2.10
C ASN A 103 -3.21 8.15 -2.30
N LEU A 104 -2.72 8.01 -3.53
CA LEU A 104 -1.31 8.27 -3.85
C LEU A 104 -0.91 9.71 -3.51
N ALA A 105 -1.74 10.69 -3.88
CA ALA A 105 -1.47 12.11 -3.61
C ALA A 105 -1.45 12.41 -2.11
N GLN A 106 -2.40 11.88 -1.34
CA GLN A 106 -2.43 12.01 0.12
C GLN A 106 -1.23 11.34 0.77
N SER A 107 -0.87 10.15 0.34
CA SER A 107 0.30 9.42 0.84
C SER A 107 1.59 10.21 0.61
N LEU A 108 1.78 10.78 -0.58
CA LEU A 108 2.96 11.61 -0.88
C LEU A 108 2.97 12.90 -0.06
N LEU A 109 1.81 13.52 0.14
CA LEU A 109 1.69 14.70 0.98
C LEU A 109 2.12 14.37 2.42
N ILE A 110 1.71 13.23 2.97
CA ILE A 110 2.14 12.76 4.29
C ILE A 110 3.66 12.54 4.32
N GLU A 111 4.24 11.85 3.32
CA GLU A 111 5.70 11.65 3.23
C GLU A 111 6.45 12.98 3.24
N GLN A 112 5.95 13.99 2.52
CA GLN A 112 6.60 15.30 2.39
C GLN A 112 6.42 16.21 3.61
N LEU A 113 5.22 16.24 4.21
CA LEU A 113 4.94 17.13 5.34
C LEU A 113 5.65 16.70 6.61
N TYR A 114 5.77 15.38 6.83
CA TYR A 114 6.29 14.83 8.09
C TYR A 114 7.66 14.15 7.95
N ASP A 115 8.26 14.18 6.77
CA ASP A 115 9.53 13.51 6.45
C ASP A 115 9.58 12.01 6.83
N VAL A 116 8.46 11.30 6.59
CA VAL A 116 8.30 9.86 6.85
C VAL A 116 8.25 9.06 5.55
N GLU A 117 8.48 7.75 5.59
CA GLU A 117 7.97 6.87 4.52
C GLU A 117 6.52 6.48 4.80
N VAL A 118 5.75 6.25 3.73
CA VAL A 118 4.37 5.75 3.85
C VAL A 118 4.25 4.33 3.28
N VAL A 119 3.55 3.48 4.01
CA VAL A 119 2.93 2.25 3.50
C VAL A 119 1.43 2.51 3.39
N ALA A 120 0.90 2.62 2.19
CA ALA A 120 -0.51 2.90 1.99
C ALA A 120 -1.30 1.61 1.78
N PHE A 121 -2.35 1.41 2.57
CA PHE A 121 -3.38 0.42 2.30
C PHE A 121 -4.49 1.07 1.49
N SER A 122 -4.68 0.61 0.25
CA SER A 122 -5.65 1.15 -0.71
C SER A 122 -6.77 0.15 -0.96
N TRP A 123 -7.97 0.47 -0.53
CA TRP A 123 -9.18 -0.34 -0.74
C TRP A 123 -10.18 0.41 -1.62
N PRO A 124 -11.05 -0.27 -2.40
CA PRO A 124 -11.98 0.44 -3.28
C PRO A 124 -13.07 1.17 -2.47
N SER A 125 -12.94 2.49 -2.36
CA SER A 125 -13.87 3.34 -1.60
C SER A 125 -14.51 4.46 -2.42
N ASN A 126 -14.18 4.57 -3.71
CA ASN A 126 -14.78 5.52 -4.63
C ASN A 126 -15.91 4.85 -5.40
N THR A 127 -17.13 5.23 -5.06
CA THR A 127 -18.35 4.66 -5.62
C THR A 127 -18.99 5.54 -6.70
N GLY A 128 -18.37 6.67 -7.07
CA GLY A 128 -18.81 7.52 -8.18
C GLY A 128 -19.73 8.69 -7.81
N GLY A 129 -19.95 8.99 -6.51
CA GLY A 129 -20.84 10.08 -6.10
C GLY A 129 -21.17 10.12 -4.60
N PHE A 130 -22.05 11.06 -4.22
CA PHE A 130 -22.64 11.18 -2.89
C PHE A 130 -24.13 10.83 -2.92
N THR A 131 -24.45 9.55 -3.04
CA THR A 131 -25.78 9.01 -2.77
C THR A 131 -25.74 8.11 -1.53
N ILE A 132 -26.84 8.04 -0.78
CA ILE A 132 -26.94 7.17 0.42
C ILE A 132 -26.65 5.70 0.08
N ARG A 133 -26.99 5.28 -1.15
CA ARG A 133 -26.72 3.92 -1.65
C ARG A 133 -25.21 3.66 -1.79
N GLU A 134 -24.50 4.60 -2.38
CA GLU A 134 -23.04 4.54 -2.55
C GLU A 134 -22.29 4.46 -1.23
N TYR A 135 -22.73 5.19 -0.19
CA TYR A 135 -22.13 5.06 1.14
C TYR A 135 -22.34 3.66 1.76
N ARG A 136 -23.52 3.06 1.57
CA ARG A 136 -23.79 1.69 2.04
C ARG A 136 -22.94 0.66 1.31
N ASP A 137 -22.74 0.83 0.01
CA ASP A 137 -21.90 -0.06 -0.79
C ASP A 137 -20.43 0.10 -0.41
N ALA A 138 -19.93 1.32 -0.21
CA ALA A 138 -18.58 1.51 0.31
C ALA A 138 -18.40 0.93 1.72
N LYS A 139 -19.41 0.99 2.60
CA LYS A 139 -19.37 0.32 3.90
C LYS A 139 -19.24 -1.20 3.75
N ARG A 140 -19.98 -1.80 2.82
CA ARG A 140 -19.87 -3.24 2.50
C ARG A 140 -18.48 -3.57 1.96
N THR A 141 -17.93 -2.75 1.07
CA THR A 141 -16.58 -2.95 0.52
C THR A 141 -15.50 -2.79 1.60
N ALA A 142 -15.66 -1.84 2.52
CA ALA A 142 -14.76 -1.68 3.67
C ALA A 142 -14.78 -2.95 4.54
N GLN A 143 -15.98 -3.44 4.88
CA GLN A 143 -16.15 -4.70 5.63
C GLN A 143 -15.51 -5.89 4.92
N ALA A 144 -15.71 -6.01 3.60
CA ALA A 144 -15.08 -7.06 2.80
C ALA A 144 -13.55 -6.95 2.76
N SER A 145 -13.00 -5.74 2.89
CA SER A 145 -11.56 -5.47 2.87
C SER A 145 -10.86 -5.70 4.21
N VAL A 146 -11.61 -5.96 5.30
CA VAL A 146 -11.05 -6.15 6.65
C VAL A 146 -10.06 -7.30 6.69
N ALA A 147 -10.37 -8.44 6.08
CA ALA A 147 -9.46 -9.59 6.09
C ALA A 147 -8.17 -9.33 5.29
N ALA A 148 -8.23 -8.52 4.22
CA ALA A 148 -7.03 -8.07 3.52
C ALA A 148 -6.17 -7.13 4.38
N LEU A 149 -6.80 -6.22 5.12
CA LEU A 149 -6.09 -5.34 6.05
C LEU A 149 -5.47 -6.14 7.21
N ASP A 150 -6.24 -7.05 7.81
CA ASP A 150 -5.79 -7.92 8.90
C ASP A 150 -4.58 -8.76 8.47
N ALA A 151 -4.66 -9.45 7.33
CA ALA A 151 -3.54 -10.21 6.78
C ALA A 151 -2.30 -9.33 6.51
N THR A 152 -2.50 -8.06 6.13
CA THR A 152 -1.40 -7.11 5.94
C THR A 152 -0.74 -6.76 7.27
N LEU A 153 -1.51 -6.39 8.29
CA LEU A 153 -1.00 -6.03 9.60
C LEU A 153 -0.33 -7.22 10.30
N MET A 154 -0.93 -8.41 10.20
CA MET A 154 -0.33 -9.66 10.70
C MET A 154 1.04 -9.92 10.06
N LYS A 155 1.15 -9.81 8.74
CA LYS A 155 2.43 -10.01 8.03
C LYS A 155 3.45 -8.93 8.38
N LEU A 156 3.02 -7.67 8.49
CA LEU A 156 3.89 -6.57 8.89
C LEU A 156 4.47 -6.82 10.29
N GLY A 157 3.62 -7.18 11.25
CA GLY A 157 4.04 -7.56 12.60
C GLY A 157 4.95 -8.79 12.62
N ALA A 158 4.58 -9.86 11.91
CA ALA A 158 5.35 -11.10 11.86
C ALA A 158 6.76 -10.89 11.26
N TYR A 159 6.90 -10.10 10.20
CA TYR A 159 8.20 -9.83 9.59
C TYR A 159 9.02 -8.77 10.32
N HIS A 160 8.36 -7.88 11.08
CA HIS A 160 9.04 -6.99 12.00
C HIS A 160 9.68 -7.78 13.16
N CYS A 161 8.96 -8.78 13.68
CA CYS A 161 9.38 -9.70 14.74
C CYS A 161 10.33 -10.82 14.25
N GLY A 162 11.32 -10.53 13.39
CA GLY A 162 12.41 -11.48 13.09
C GLY A 162 12.96 -12.14 14.37
N PRO A 163 13.55 -13.37 14.28
CA PRO A 163 13.69 -14.31 15.40
C PRO A 163 14.03 -13.57 16.68
N PHE A 164 13.21 -13.73 17.73
CA PHE A 164 13.19 -12.96 18.99
C PHE A 164 14.58 -12.50 19.45
N ASP A 165 15.06 -11.43 18.83
CA ASP A 165 16.31 -10.78 19.15
C ASP A 165 15.91 -9.50 19.86
N ARG A 166 15.84 -9.63 21.18
CA ARG A 166 15.40 -8.57 22.07
C ARG A 166 16.30 -7.34 21.93
N GLU A 167 17.60 -7.53 21.79
CA GLU A 167 18.57 -6.45 21.62
C GLU A 167 18.35 -5.73 20.29
N ALA A 168 18.16 -6.46 19.19
CA ALA A 168 17.87 -5.86 17.88
C ALA A 168 16.53 -5.09 17.85
N ARG A 169 15.55 -5.52 18.66
CA ARG A 169 14.25 -4.82 18.81
C ARG A 169 14.38 -3.58 19.68
N GLU A 170 15.12 -3.65 20.78
CA GLU A 170 15.40 -2.51 21.66
C GLU A 170 16.29 -1.46 20.97
N SER A 171 17.16 -1.87 20.03
CA SER A 171 17.97 -0.96 19.21
C SER A 171 17.26 -0.38 17.98
N CYS A 172 16.02 -0.81 17.70
CA CYS A 172 15.27 -0.36 16.53
C CYS A 172 14.61 1.00 16.80
N ASP A 173 15.26 2.09 16.38
CA ASP A 173 14.74 3.46 16.57
C ASP A 173 13.71 3.89 15.49
N VAL A 174 13.18 2.93 14.72
CA VAL A 174 12.16 3.20 13.70
C VAL A 174 10.77 3.12 14.33
N LYS A 175 10.04 4.24 14.34
CA LYS A 175 8.65 4.28 14.79
C LYS A 175 7.70 3.99 13.63
N LEU A 176 6.76 3.08 13.86
CA LEU A 176 5.65 2.78 12.96
C LEU A 176 4.35 3.33 13.55
N SER A 177 3.74 4.29 12.87
CA SER A 177 2.47 4.91 13.28
C SER A 177 1.33 4.45 12.37
N LEU A 178 0.15 4.18 12.95
CA LEU A 178 -1.07 3.89 12.19
C LEU A 178 -1.88 5.19 12.00
N MET A 179 -2.27 5.48 10.77
CA MET A 179 -3.11 6.62 10.42
C MET A 179 -4.30 6.14 9.60
N ALA A 180 -5.51 6.29 10.14
CA ALA A 180 -6.76 5.83 9.50
C ALA A 180 -7.84 6.92 9.57
N TYR A 181 -8.71 6.97 8.55
CA TYR A 181 -9.81 7.93 8.40
C TYR A 181 -11.14 7.25 8.11
#